data_AF-A0A3N0CAE9-F1
#
_entry.id   AF-A0A3N0CAE9-F1
#
_cell.length_a   1.000
_cell.length_b   1.000
_cell.length_c   1.000
_cell.angle_alpha   90.00
_cell.angle_beta   90.00
_cell.angle_gamma   90.00
#
_symmetry.space_group_name_H-M   'P 1'
#
loop_
_entity.id
_entity.type
_entity.pdbx_description
1 polymer ?
#
loop_
_entity_poly.entity_id
_entity_poly.type
_entity_poly.pdbx_seq_one_letter_code
_entity_poly.pdbx_strand_id
1 'polypeptide(L)'
;MAMTAQVKAELANTAVTKTCCRKSEVSSMLRFADSLHLVNGGIVVEAELDTGAAARRLRKDIHEVFGHDSEVVMLKGNGLRRGTHYIVRVAKEGESLARQTGLIDQRNRPVRGLPPQVVSGSGCDAVAAWRGAFLAHGSLTEPGRSSSLEVTCPGPEAALALVGSARRLGISAKAREVRGVDRVVIRDGDAIGQLLTRLGAHESLLAWEERRMRREVRATANRLANFDDANLRRSARAAVAAGARVDRALEILGEDIPDHLALAGQLRLEHKQASLEELGQLHDPVLTKDAIAGRIRRLLAMADKKAEELGIPDTEASLTPEMLAEEA
;
A
#
# COMPACT_ATOMS: atom_id res chain seq x y z
N MET A 1 -5.53 12.32 -3.06
CA MET A 1 -6.52 13.00 -2.18
C MET A 1 -7.94 12.88 -2.73
N ALA A 2 -8.13 12.51 -4.01
CA ALA A 2 -9.46 12.40 -4.59
C ALA A 2 -10.30 11.35 -3.88
N MET A 3 -9.71 10.20 -3.49
CA MET A 3 -10.45 9.18 -2.72
C MET A 3 -10.90 9.65 -1.34
N THR A 4 -10.09 10.44 -0.60
CA THR A 4 -10.54 11.00 0.69
C THR A 4 -11.83 11.80 0.52
N ALA A 5 -11.86 12.71 -0.47
CA ALA A 5 -13.03 13.54 -0.74
C ALA A 5 -14.24 12.70 -1.16
N GLN A 6 -14.04 11.66 -1.99
CA GLN A 6 -15.09 10.74 -2.40
C GLN A 6 -15.70 10.00 -1.20
N VAL A 7 -14.85 9.41 -0.34
CA VAL A 7 -15.32 8.69 0.86
C VAL A 7 -16.06 9.63 1.80
N LYS A 8 -15.53 10.83 2.06
CA LYS A 8 -16.21 11.81 2.93
C LYS A 8 -17.55 12.25 2.35
N ALA A 9 -17.64 12.47 1.04
CA ALA A 9 -18.88 12.84 0.38
C ALA A 9 -19.94 11.74 0.49
N GLU A 10 -19.56 10.49 0.29
CA GLU A 10 -20.45 9.33 0.41
C GLU A 10 -20.91 9.16 1.86
N LEU A 11 -19.97 9.12 2.81
CA LEU A 11 -20.26 8.94 4.24
C LEU A 11 -21.13 10.04 4.84
N ALA A 12 -20.97 11.29 4.37
CA ALA A 12 -21.81 12.39 4.83
C ALA A 12 -23.29 12.19 4.44
N ASN A 13 -23.56 11.49 3.34
CA ASN A 13 -24.91 11.21 2.84
C ASN A 13 -25.46 9.84 3.28
N THR A 14 -24.64 8.98 3.91
CA THR A 14 -25.10 7.68 4.42
C THR A 14 -26.21 7.84 5.46
N ALA A 15 -27.35 7.20 5.23
CA ALA A 15 -28.49 7.22 6.14
C ALA A 15 -28.18 6.47 7.44
N VAL A 16 -28.39 7.11 8.58
CA VAL A 16 -28.22 6.52 9.91
C VAL A 16 -29.50 6.76 10.71
N THR A 17 -30.24 5.68 10.98
CA THR A 17 -31.57 5.77 11.59
C THR A 17 -31.55 5.53 13.10
N LYS A 18 -30.64 4.69 13.60
CA LYS A 18 -30.53 4.38 15.03
C LYS A 18 -29.96 5.56 15.81
N THR A 19 -30.67 5.99 16.85
CA THR A 19 -30.27 7.11 17.71
C THR A 19 -28.92 6.88 18.39
N CYS A 20 -28.60 5.64 18.83
CA CYS A 20 -27.30 5.34 19.44
C CYS A 20 -26.14 5.59 18.46
N CYS A 21 -26.29 5.20 17.19
CA CYS A 21 -25.32 5.47 16.15
C CYS A 21 -25.14 6.96 15.92
N ARG A 22 -26.23 7.73 15.79
CA ARG A 22 -26.15 9.19 15.59
C ARG A 22 -25.44 9.89 16.76
N LYS A 23 -25.76 9.49 18.00
CA LYS A 23 -25.08 9.99 19.21
C LYS A 23 -23.59 9.67 19.19
N SER A 24 -23.23 8.43 18.86
CA SER A 24 -21.84 7.98 18.80
C SER A 24 -21.04 8.67 17.70
N GLU A 25 -21.67 8.91 16.56
CA GLU A 25 -21.08 9.63 15.44
C GLU A 25 -20.80 11.09 15.78
N VAL A 26 -21.79 11.82 16.32
CA VAL A 26 -21.62 13.22 16.75
C VAL A 26 -20.54 13.32 17.82
N SER A 27 -20.59 12.46 18.84
CA SER A 27 -19.58 12.45 19.92
C SER A 27 -18.17 12.25 19.38
N SER A 28 -18.02 11.37 18.38
CA SER A 28 -16.74 11.12 17.72
C SER A 28 -16.31 12.28 16.81
N MET A 29 -17.22 12.84 16.00
CA MET A 29 -16.92 14.00 15.16
C MET A 29 -16.40 15.17 15.99
N LEU A 30 -17.12 15.52 17.07
CA LEU A 30 -16.75 16.61 17.97
C LEU A 30 -15.40 16.36 18.66
N ARG A 31 -15.21 15.14 19.20
CA ARG A 31 -13.95 14.74 19.83
C ARG A 31 -12.77 14.90 18.87
N PHE A 32 -12.90 14.39 17.65
CA PHE A 32 -11.80 14.37 16.71
C PHE A 32 -11.54 15.75 16.12
N ALA A 33 -12.55 16.61 15.99
CA ALA A 33 -12.41 17.99 15.54
C ALA A 33 -11.86 18.96 16.62
N ASP A 34 -11.37 18.44 17.76
CA ASP A 34 -10.87 19.22 18.91
C ASP A 34 -11.85 20.31 19.38
N SER A 35 -13.13 19.95 19.49
CA SER A 35 -14.19 20.96 19.46
C SER A 35 -14.50 21.69 20.76
N LEU A 36 -13.71 21.52 21.82
CA LEU A 36 -14.03 22.03 23.16
C LEU A 36 -13.22 23.30 23.46
N HIS A 37 -13.91 24.44 23.57
CA HIS A 37 -13.27 25.72 23.86
C HIS A 37 -13.86 26.41 25.08
N LEU A 38 -13.01 27.11 25.84
CA LEU A 38 -13.42 27.95 26.96
C LEU A 38 -13.33 29.43 26.52
N VAL A 39 -14.47 30.10 26.42
CA VAL A 39 -14.57 31.49 25.96
C VAL A 39 -15.28 32.30 27.04
N ASN A 40 -14.60 33.31 27.60
CA ASN A 40 -15.14 34.17 28.67
C ASN A 40 -15.73 33.38 29.86
N GLY A 41 -15.12 32.25 30.21
CA GLY A 41 -15.59 31.37 31.30
C GLY A 41 -16.74 30.43 30.93
N GLY A 42 -17.29 30.53 29.71
CA GLY A 42 -18.31 29.62 29.19
C GLY A 42 -17.74 28.56 28.25
N ILE A 43 -18.32 27.36 28.26
CA ILE A 43 -17.97 26.29 27.33
C ILE A 43 -18.67 26.54 25.99
N VAL A 44 -17.88 26.60 24.92
CA VAL A 44 -18.33 26.67 23.52
C VAL A 44 -17.89 25.39 22.82
N VAL A 45 -18.79 24.79 22.06
CA VAL A 45 -18.47 23.65 21.20
C VAL A 45 -18.31 24.14 19.77
N GLU A 46 -17.14 23.97 19.18
CA GLU A 46 -16.81 24.44 17.82
C GLU A 46 -16.06 23.36 17.05
N ALA A 47 -16.66 22.75 16.03
CA ALA A 47 -16.02 21.71 15.24
C ALA A 47 -15.60 22.23 13.86
N GLU A 48 -14.30 22.14 13.55
CA GLU A 48 -13.75 22.43 12.22
C GLU A 48 -13.80 21.17 11.33
N LEU A 49 -14.42 21.29 10.16
CA LEU A 49 -14.57 20.22 9.18
C LEU A 49 -14.12 20.70 7.79
N ASP A 50 -13.61 19.78 6.97
CA ASP A 50 -13.09 20.07 5.62
C ASP A 50 -14.14 19.95 4.51
N THR A 51 -15.37 19.51 4.84
CA THR A 51 -16.46 19.40 3.88
C THR A 51 -17.77 19.98 4.41
N GLY A 52 -18.49 20.70 3.56
CA GLY A 52 -19.79 21.27 3.91
C GLY A 52 -20.87 20.21 4.14
N ALA A 53 -20.74 19.04 3.51
CA ALA A 53 -21.64 17.91 3.74
C ALA A 53 -21.51 17.35 5.16
N ALA A 54 -20.29 17.16 5.66
CA ALA A 54 -20.05 16.76 7.05
C ALA A 54 -20.56 17.82 8.03
N ALA A 55 -20.35 19.11 7.74
CA ALA A 55 -20.83 20.20 8.59
C ALA A 55 -22.38 20.26 8.67
N ARG A 56 -23.08 20.13 7.53
CA ARG A 56 -24.54 20.07 7.52
C ARG A 56 -25.08 18.86 8.28
N ARG A 57 -24.43 17.71 8.12
CA ARG A 57 -24.77 16.48 8.84
C ARG A 57 -24.61 16.65 10.35
N LEU A 58 -23.48 17.19 10.79
CA LEU A 58 -23.23 17.46 12.21
C LEU A 58 -24.26 18.44 12.78
N ARG A 59 -24.52 19.56 12.09
CA ARG A 59 -25.56 20.53 12.48
C ARG A 59 -26.93 19.87 12.63
N LYS A 60 -27.34 19.07 11.64
CA LYS A 60 -28.62 18.36 11.66
C LYS A 60 -28.72 17.44 12.87
N ASP A 61 -27.69 16.65 13.13
CA ASP A 61 -27.71 15.68 14.23
C ASP A 61 -27.59 16.35 15.60
N ILE A 62 -26.85 17.46 15.73
CA ILE A 62 -26.85 18.28 16.95
C ILE A 62 -28.27 18.76 17.27
N HIS A 63 -29.00 19.27 16.27
CA HIS A 63 -30.37 19.74 16.46
C HIS A 63 -31.34 18.59 16.74
N GLU A 64 -31.40 17.58 15.89
CA GLU A 64 -32.40 16.51 15.99
C GLU A 64 -32.18 15.53 17.15
N VAL A 65 -30.93 15.30 17.56
CA VAL A 65 -30.58 14.28 18.57
C VAL A 65 -30.33 14.89 19.95
N PHE A 66 -29.80 16.11 19.98
CA PHE A 66 -29.39 16.78 21.22
C PHE A 66 -30.20 18.05 21.51
N GLY A 67 -31.02 18.53 20.57
CA GLY A 67 -31.93 19.66 20.79
C GLY A 67 -31.24 21.02 20.84
N HIS A 68 -30.01 21.13 20.35
CA HIS A 68 -29.24 22.37 20.38
C HIS A 68 -29.14 23.01 18.99
N ASP A 69 -29.24 24.34 18.92
CA ASP A 69 -29.01 25.07 17.69
C ASP A 69 -27.51 25.31 17.46
N SER A 70 -27.11 25.27 16.19
CA SER A 70 -25.72 25.53 15.77
C SER A 70 -25.65 26.46 14.57
N GLU A 71 -24.64 27.31 14.60
CA GLU A 71 -24.23 28.18 13.51
C GLU A 71 -23.21 27.44 12.63
N VAL A 72 -23.25 27.69 11.32
CA VAL A 72 -22.26 27.16 10.37
C VAL A 72 -21.59 28.31 9.67
N VAL A 73 -20.28 28.44 9.88
CA VAL A 73 -19.45 29.47 9.26
C VAL A 73 -18.53 28.82 8.23
N MET A 74 -18.53 29.35 7.01
CA MET A 74 -17.59 28.94 5.97
C MET A 74 -16.36 29.84 6.02
N LEU A 75 -15.19 29.25 6.19
CA LEU A 75 -13.91 29.94 6.13
C LEU A 75 -13.17 29.50 4.86
N LYS A 76 -12.73 30.48 4.06
CA LYS A 76 -11.78 30.23 2.98
C LYS A 76 -10.38 30.16 3.60
N GLY A 77 -9.71 29.04 3.44
CA GLY A 77 -8.34 28.88 3.91
C GLY A 77 -7.37 29.78 3.15
N ASN A 78 -6.49 30.46 3.88
CA ASN A 78 -5.39 31.26 3.34
C ASN A 78 -4.04 30.57 3.63
N GLY A 79 -3.08 30.69 2.71
CA GLY A 79 -1.70 30.21 2.91
C GLY A 79 -1.57 28.68 3.00
N LEU A 80 -1.00 28.17 4.12
CA LEU A 80 -0.71 26.75 4.35
C LEU A 80 -1.97 25.88 4.53
N ARG A 81 -3.07 26.45 5.04
CA ARG A 81 -4.38 25.78 5.11
C ARG A 81 -5.09 25.98 3.77
N ARG A 82 -4.77 25.12 2.80
CA ARG A 82 -5.44 25.11 1.49
C ARG A 82 -6.80 24.44 1.61
N GLY A 83 -7.86 25.11 1.16
CA GLY A 83 -9.21 24.55 1.07
C GLY A 83 -10.26 25.38 1.80
N THR A 84 -11.52 25.00 1.63
CA THR A 84 -12.63 25.60 2.37
C THR A 84 -12.86 24.79 3.63
N HIS A 85 -12.89 25.47 4.77
CA HIS A 85 -13.19 24.88 6.06
C HIS A 85 -14.57 25.34 6.54
N TYR A 86 -15.23 24.49 7.31
CA TYR A 86 -16.57 24.71 7.82
C TYR A 86 -16.53 24.56 9.33
N ILE A 87 -16.95 25.60 10.03
CA ILE A 87 -17.04 25.60 11.48
C ILE A 87 -18.50 25.40 11.86
N VAL A 88 -18.78 24.36 12.64
CA VAL A 88 -20.09 24.15 13.29
C VAL A 88 -19.97 24.57 14.75
N ARG A 89 -20.66 25.64 15.14
CA ARG A 89 -20.50 26.26 16.46
C ARG A 89 -21.81 26.25 17.26
N VAL A 90 -21.71 25.83 18.51
CA VAL A 90 -22.75 25.90 19.54
C VAL A 90 -22.23 26.77 20.68
N ALA A 91 -22.57 28.06 20.62
CA ALA A 91 -22.15 29.05 21.60
C ALA A 91 -23.09 29.06 22.82
N LYS A 92 -24.40 29.08 22.58
CA LYS A 92 -25.42 28.94 23.62
C LYS A 92 -25.55 27.47 23.98
N GLU A 93 -25.61 27.14 25.28
CA GLU A 93 -25.75 25.76 25.78
C GLU A 93 -24.60 24.81 25.40
N GLY A 94 -23.41 25.33 25.06
CA GLY A 94 -22.24 24.52 24.72
C GLY A 94 -21.84 23.53 25.83
N GLU A 95 -21.97 23.91 27.11
CA GLU A 95 -21.75 22.99 28.23
C GLU A 95 -22.71 21.80 28.24
N SER A 96 -24.00 22.04 27.92
CA SER A 96 -25.01 20.97 27.84
C SER A 96 -24.64 19.99 26.72
N LEU A 97 -24.36 20.49 25.52
CA LEU A 97 -23.95 19.65 24.41
C LEU A 97 -22.65 18.89 24.73
N ALA A 98 -21.66 19.57 25.31
CA ALA A 98 -20.39 18.95 25.69
C ALA A 98 -20.58 17.80 26.69
N ARG A 99 -21.51 17.95 27.64
CA ARG A 99 -21.84 16.88 28.60
C ARG A 99 -22.58 15.72 27.94
N GLN A 100 -23.60 16.01 27.12
CA GLN A 100 -24.39 14.98 26.44
C GLN A 100 -23.58 14.16 25.43
N THR A 101 -22.59 14.78 24.79
CA THR A 101 -21.67 14.15 23.83
C THR A 101 -20.42 13.56 24.50
N GLY A 102 -20.24 13.77 25.80
CA GLY A 102 -19.10 13.26 26.56
C GLY A 102 -17.76 13.91 26.20
N LEU A 103 -17.77 15.16 25.73
CA LEU A 103 -16.57 16.01 25.68
C LEU A 103 -16.08 16.35 27.09
N ILE A 104 -17.02 16.53 28.03
CA ILE A 104 -16.76 16.71 29.46
C ILE A 104 -17.48 15.66 30.30
N ASP A 105 -16.94 15.35 31.47
CA ASP A 105 -17.57 14.47 32.45
C ASP A 105 -18.61 15.20 33.32
N GLN A 106 -19.21 14.49 34.28
CA GLN A 106 -20.18 15.07 35.23
C GLN A 106 -19.58 16.15 36.14
N ARG A 107 -18.25 16.22 36.26
CA ARG A 107 -17.50 17.20 37.05
C ARG A 107 -16.92 18.32 36.18
N ASN A 108 -17.38 18.47 34.94
CA ASN A 108 -16.90 19.46 33.98
C ASN A 108 -15.43 19.31 33.58
N ARG A 109 -14.84 18.12 33.75
CA ARG A 109 -13.47 17.85 33.33
C ARG A 109 -13.47 17.34 31.88
N PRO A 110 -12.55 17.80 31.03
CA PRO A 110 -12.40 17.26 29.69
C PRO A 110 -12.14 15.75 29.74
N VAL A 111 -12.97 14.99 29.02
CA VAL A 111 -12.66 13.59 28.70
C VAL A 111 -11.50 13.64 27.69
N ARG A 112 -10.56 12.68 27.71
CA ARG A 112 -9.41 12.67 26.77
C ARG A 112 -9.64 11.77 25.55
N GLY A 113 -10.22 10.59 25.75
CA GLY A 113 -10.54 9.64 24.69
C GLY A 113 -11.95 9.81 24.13
N LEU A 114 -12.51 8.73 23.62
CA LEU A 114 -13.94 8.63 23.36
C LEU A 114 -14.70 8.35 24.66
N PRO A 115 -15.94 8.86 24.80
CA PRO A 115 -16.69 8.69 26.04
C PRO A 115 -17.15 7.24 26.24
N PRO A 116 -17.38 6.80 27.49
CA PRO A 116 -17.69 5.40 27.81
C PRO A 116 -18.85 4.83 27.00
N GLN A 117 -19.94 5.59 26.79
CA GLN A 117 -21.09 5.13 26.00
C GLN A 117 -20.75 4.76 24.54
N VAL A 118 -19.69 5.35 23.97
CA VAL A 118 -19.20 5.01 22.62
C VAL A 118 -18.22 3.82 22.70
N VAL A 119 -17.36 3.81 23.71
CA VAL A 119 -16.37 2.74 23.89
C VAL A 119 -17.00 1.42 24.32
N SER A 120 -18.03 1.42 25.16
CA SER A 120 -18.79 0.23 25.56
C SER A 120 -20.03 0.00 24.68
N GLY A 121 -20.24 0.85 23.67
CA GLY A 121 -21.34 0.74 22.73
C GLY A 121 -21.27 -0.53 21.88
N SER A 122 -22.39 -0.85 21.25
CA SER A 122 -22.55 -2.00 20.37
C SER A 122 -21.68 -1.88 19.10
N GLY A 123 -21.67 -2.93 18.27
CA GLY A 123 -20.94 -2.91 17.00
C GLY A 123 -21.33 -1.75 16.08
N CYS A 124 -22.61 -1.34 16.06
CA CYS A 124 -23.04 -0.22 15.22
C CYS A 124 -22.56 1.14 15.77
N ASP A 125 -22.33 1.26 17.08
CA ASP A 125 -21.74 2.45 17.69
C ASP A 125 -20.24 2.54 17.37
N ALA A 126 -19.54 1.41 17.29
CA ALA A 126 -18.15 1.37 16.83
C ALA A 126 -18.02 1.81 15.35
N VAL A 127 -18.95 1.39 14.48
CA VAL A 127 -19.04 1.87 13.09
C VAL A 127 -19.28 3.38 13.06
N ALA A 128 -20.24 3.87 13.86
CA ALA A 128 -20.57 5.29 13.94
C ALA A 128 -19.39 6.13 14.46
N ALA A 129 -18.66 5.63 15.46
CA ALA A 129 -17.47 6.29 15.98
C ALA A 129 -16.40 6.43 14.89
N TRP A 130 -16.16 5.38 14.11
CA TRP A 130 -15.22 5.44 12.98
C TRP A 130 -15.69 6.37 11.86
N ARG A 131 -16.99 6.37 11.52
CA ARG A 131 -17.54 7.31 10.54
C ARG A 131 -17.35 8.76 10.98
N GLY A 132 -17.67 9.07 12.24
CA GLY A 132 -17.49 10.41 12.78
C GLY A 132 -16.03 10.86 12.81
N ALA A 133 -15.13 9.98 13.26
CA ALA A 133 -13.70 10.27 13.29
C ALA A 133 -13.11 10.47 11.87
N PHE A 134 -13.56 9.66 10.91
CA PHE A 134 -13.14 9.78 9.51
C PHE A 134 -13.69 11.06 8.86
N LEU A 135 -14.96 11.42 9.10
CA LEU A 135 -15.53 12.68 8.61
C LEU A 135 -14.79 13.90 9.14
N ALA A 136 -14.37 13.88 10.42
CA ALA A 136 -13.57 14.95 11.02
C ALA A 136 -12.17 15.05 10.40
N HIS A 137 -11.30 14.04 10.59
CA HIS A 137 -9.90 14.10 10.15
C HIS A 137 -9.38 12.79 9.55
N GLY A 138 -10.26 12.05 8.89
CA GLY A 138 -9.93 10.88 8.10
C GLY A 138 -9.30 11.23 6.75
N SER A 139 -8.41 10.35 6.30
CA SER A 139 -7.80 10.40 4.97
C SER A 139 -7.60 8.99 4.42
N LEU A 140 -7.72 8.85 3.10
CA LEU A 140 -7.46 7.61 2.37
C LEU A 140 -6.43 7.88 1.27
N THR A 141 -5.26 7.27 1.43
CA THR A 141 -4.22 7.24 0.42
C THR A 141 -4.54 6.15 -0.59
N GLU A 142 -4.69 6.55 -1.85
CA GLU A 142 -5.05 5.70 -2.97
C GLU A 142 -4.07 4.52 -3.15
N PRO A 143 -4.51 3.37 -3.68
CA PRO A 143 -3.63 2.24 -3.96
C PRO A 143 -2.50 2.63 -4.92
N GLY A 144 -1.25 2.54 -4.44
CA GLY A 144 -0.06 2.95 -5.18
C GLY A 144 1.18 2.15 -4.78
N ARG A 145 2.27 2.83 -4.41
CA ARG A 145 3.43 2.20 -3.75
C ARG A 145 3.12 1.83 -2.29
N SER A 146 2.34 2.69 -1.64
CA SER A 146 1.81 2.49 -0.29
C SER A 146 0.36 2.90 -0.28
N SER A 147 -0.42 2.25 0.55
CA SER A 147 -1.83 2.57 0.77
C SER A 147 -2.08 2.65 2.27
N SER A 148 -2.86 3.64 2.70
CA SER A 148 -3.21 3.79 4.11
C SER A 148 -4.55 4.50 4.25
N LEU A 149 -5.34 4.04 5.23
CA LEU A 149 -6.43 4.81 5.79
C LEU A 149 -5.97 5.34 7.14
N GLU A 150 -6.08 6.65 7.35
CA GLU A 150 -5.56 7.32 8.54
C GLU A 150 -6.59 8.26 9.14
N VAL A 151 -6.61 8.35 10.47
CA VAL A 151 -7.38 9.37 11.21
C VAL A 151 -6.43 10.10 12.14
N THR A 152 -6.34 11.41 11.99
CA THR A 152 -5.59 12.28 12.93
C THR A 152 -6.36 12.37 14.24
N CYS A 153 -5.69 12.19 15.38
CA CYS A 153 -6.30 12.10 16.69
C CYS A 153 -5.91 13.30 17.56
N PRO A 154 -6.78 13.77 18.47
CA PRO A 154 -6.47 14.86 19.41
C PRO A 154 -5.50 14.46 20.53
N GLY A 155 -5.22 13.16 20.67
CA GLY A 155 -4.28 12.63 21.66
C GLY A 155 -4.27 11.10 21.68
N PRO A 156 -3.38 10.49 22.49
CA PRO A 156 -3.15 9.05 22.47
C PRO A 156 -4.35 8.27 23.03
N GLU A 157 -5.10 8.81 24.00
CA GLU A 157 -6.29 8.15 24.55
C GLU A 157 -7.41 8.03 23.51
N ALA A 158 -7.59 9.06 22.66
CA ALA A 158 -8.55 9.02 21.55
C ALA A 158 -8.12 8.03 20.47
N ALA A 159 -6.82 7.97 20.15
CA ALA A 159 -6.26 7.02 19.21
C ALA A 159 -6.47 5.57 19.69
N LEU A 160 -6.17 5.28 20.96
CA LEU A 160 -6.38 3.96 21.56
C LEU A 160 -7.86 3.57 21.58
N ALA A 161 -8.77 4.50 21.90
CA ALA A 161 -10.20 4.24 21.87
C ALA A 161 -10.70 3.89 20.46
N LEU A 162 -10.22 4.59 19.42
CA LEU A 162 -10.59 4.33 18.03
C LEU A 162 -9.99 3.01 17.50
N VAL A 163 -8.76 2.65 17.91
CA VAL A 163 -8.19 1.31 17.66
C VAL A 163 -9.05 0.22 18.32
N GLY A 164 -9.49 0.44 19.56
CA GLY A 164 -10.41 -0.46 20.26
C GLY A 164 -11.72 -0.65 19.49
N SER A 165 -12.30 0.44 18.98
CA SER A 165 -13.50 0.38 18.12
C SER A 165 -13.25 -0.41 16.84
N ALA A 166 -12.07 -0.27 16.19
CA ALA A 166 -11.73 -1.05 14.99
C ALA A 166 -11.65 -2.55 15.30
N ARG A 167 -10.99 -2.90 16.42
CA ARG A 167 -10.85 -4.28 16.87
C ARG A 167 -12.20 -4.95 17.10
N ARG A 168 -13.18 -4.23 17.67
CA ARG A 168 -14.56 -4.75 17.84
C ARG A 168 -15.26 -5.04 16.51
N LEU A 169 -14.82 -4.42 15.42
CA LEU A 169 -15.33 -4.67 14.07
C LEU A 169 -14.54 -5.77 13.33
N GLY A 170 -13.53 -6.37 13.96
CA GLY A 170 -12.62 -7.32 13.34
C GLY A 170 -11.54 -6.68 12.46
N ILE A 171 -11.33 -5.36 12.57
CA ILE A 171 -10.43 -4.60 11.70
C ILE A 171 -9.14 -4.28 12.45
N SER A 172 -8.00 -4.63 11.83
CA SER A 172 -6.67 -4.39 12.40
C SER A 172 -6.22 -2.95 12.14
N ALA A 173 -6.20 -2.14 13.18
CA ALA A 173 -5.71 -0.76 13.18
C ALA A 173 -4.58 -0.56 14.20
N LYS A 174 -3.68 0.39 13.95
CA LYS A 174 -2.55 0.70 14.85
C LYS A 174 -2.52 2.18 15.20
N ALA A 175 -2.34 2.50 16.48
CA ALA A 175 -2.00 3.85 16.91
C ALA A 175 -0.51 4.12 16.65
N ARG A 176 -0.20 5.32 16.15
CA ARG A 176 1.15 5.80 15.85
C ARG A 176 1.24 7.28 16.15
N GLU A 177 2.37 7.72 16.68
CA GLU A 177 2.72 9.13 16.75
C GLU A 177 3.64 9.47 15.56
N VAL A 178 3.30 10.53 14.82
CA VAL A 178 4.10 11.02 13.70
C VAL A 178 4.29 12.52 13.85
N ARG A 179 5.54 12.95 14.09
CA ARG A 179 5.91 14.36 14.30
C ARG A 179 5.09 15.03 15.41
N GLY A 180 4.91 14.34 16.54
CA GLY A 180 4.14 14.86 17.67
C GLY A 180 2.62 14.81 17.49
N VAL A 181 2.12 14.16 16.44
CA VAL A 181 0.68 14.03 16.16
C VAL A 181 0.26 12.57 16.21
N ASP A 182 -0.68 12.25 17.09
CA ASP A 182 -1.29 10.92 17.19
C ASP A 182 -2.19 10.62 15.99
N ARG A 183 -2.07 9.39 15.48
CA ARG A 183 -2.83 8.89 14.34
C ARG A 183 -3.23 7.45 14.56
N VAL A 184 -4.40 7.08 14.04
CA VAL A 184 -4.76 5.68 13.83
C VAL A 184 -4.59 5.36 12.35
N VAL A 185 -3.88 4.27 12.06
CA VAL A 185 -3.51 3.88 10.69
C VAL A 185 -3.92 2.43 10.43
N ILE A 186 -4.52 2.21 9.26
CA ILE A 186 -4.75 0.89 8.65
C ILE A 186 -3.96 0.86 7.34
N ARG A 187 -3.06 -0.11 7.18
CA ARG A 187 -2.23 -0.27 5.97
C ARG A 187 -2.61 -1.47 5.11
N ASP A 188 -3.25 -2.46 5.73
CA ASP A 188 -3.69 -3.66 5.05
C ASP A 188 -4.86 -3.33 4.12
N GLY A 189 -4.73 -3.70 2.84
CA GLY A 189 -5.69 -3.32 1.80
C GLY A 189 -7.06 -3.93 2.00
N ASP A 190 -7.10 -5.18 2.49
CA ASP A 190 -8.35 -5.89 2.76
C ASP A 190 -9.04 -5.30 4.00
N ALA A 191 -8.29 -4.97 5.06
CA ALA A 191 -8.81 -4.31 6.24
C ALA A 191 -9.39 -2.91 5.91
N ILE A 192 -8.78 -2.17 4.98
CA ILE A 192 -9.36 -0.90 4.48
C ILE A 192 -10.68 -1.16 3.78
N GLY A 193 -10.74 -2.14 2.87
CA GLY A 193 -11.98 -2.52 2.18
C GLY A 193 -13.09 -2.97 3.13
N GLN A 194 -12.75 -3.78 4.14
CA GLN A 194 -13.67 -4.17 5.21
C GLN A 194 -14.18 -2.97 6.00
N LEU A 195 -13.32 -2.00 6.33
CA LEU A 195 -13.76 -0.78 7.02
C LEU A 195 -14.73 0.03 6.15
N LEU A 196 -14.38 0.31 4.90
CA LEU A 196 -15.26 1.04 3.96
C LEU A 196 -16.63 0.35 3.82
N THR A 197 -16.63 -0.99 3.77
CA THR A 197 -17.86 -1.81 3.78
C THR A 197 -18.69 -1.55 5.03
N ARG A 198 -18.08 -1.60 6.21
CA ARG A 198 -18.77 -1.37 7.49
C ARG A 198 -19.31 0.05 7.62
N LEU A 199 -18.57 1.04 7.10
CA LEU A 199 -18.97 2.45 7.18
C LEU A 199 -20.15 2.80 6.24
N GLY A 200 -20.39 1.98 5.22
CA GLY A 200 -21.41 2.19 4.20
C GLY A 200 -20.92 3.01 3.00
N ALA A 201 -19.61 3.01 2.74
CA ALA A 201 -18.99 3.68 1.60
C ALA A 201 -18.80 2.70 0.43
N HIS A 202 -19.91 2.20 -0.13
CA HIS A 202 -19.93 1.16 -1.15
C HIS A 202 -19.37 1.62 -2.51
N GLU A 203 -19.69 2.83 -2.96
CA GLU A 203 -19.14 3.37 -4.22
C GLU A 203 -17.63 3.58 -4.09
N SER A 204 -17.20 4.14 -2.96
CA SER A 204 -15.77 4.34 -2.68
C SER A 204 -15.03 3.00 -2.52
N LEU A 205 -15.67 1.97 -1.98
CA LEU A 205 -15.14 0.62 -1.90
C LEU A 205 -14.94 0.01 -3.29
N LEU A 206 -15.92 0.12 -4.19
CA LEU A 206 -15.77 -0.38 -5.57
C LEU A 206 -14.59 0.31 -6.27
N ALA A 207 -14.49 1.62 -6.12
CA ALA A 207 -13.37 2.39 -6.66
C ALA A 207 -12.02 2.09 -5.96
N TRP A 208 -12.04 1.63 -4.71
CA TRP A 208 -10.87 1.12 -3.99
C TRP A 208 -10.38 -0.20 -4.58
N GLU A 209 -11.29 -1.17 -4.70
CA GLU A 209 -10.97 -2.51 -5.19
C GLU A 209 -10.54 -2.50 -6.65
N GLU A 210 -11.19 -1.71 -7.50
CA GLU A 210 -10.79 -1.55 -8.89
C GLU A 210 -9.35 -1.02 -9.01
N ARG A 211 -8.99 0.00 -8.22
CA ARG A 211 -7.63 0.57 -8.22
C ARG A 211 -6.61 -0.43 -7.66
N ARG A 212 -6.94 -1.20 -6.63
CA ARG A 212 -6.07 -2.28 -6.10
C ARG A 212 -5.82 -3.34 -7.16
N MET A 213 -6.88 -3.87 -7.78
CA MET A 213 -6.77 -4.93 -8.77
C MET A 213 -5.93 -4.49 -9.98
N ARG A 214 -6.19 -3.28 -10.51
CA ARG A 214 -5.38 -2.70 -11.59
C ARG A 214 -3.90 -2.61 -11.21
N ARG A 215 -3.58 -2.28 -9.95
CA ARG A 215 -2.19 -2.20 -9.47
C ARG A 215 -1.55 -3.57 -9.37
N GLU A 216 -2.26 -4.57 -8.87
CA GLU A 216 -1.79 -5.95 -8.74
C GLU A 216 -1.46 -6.55 -10.10
N VAL A 217 -2.37 -6.42 -11.08
CA VAL A 217 -2.15 -6.87 -12.46
C VAL A 217 -0.90 -6.23 -13.05
N ARG A 218 -0.74 -4.90 -12.93
CA ARG A 218 0.46 -4.19 -13.39
C ARG A 218 1.73 -4.63 -12.66
N ALA A 219 1.65 -4.88 -11.34
CA ALA A 219 2.79 -5.33 -10.56
C ALA A 219 3.26 -6.73 -10.98
N THR A 220 2.33 -7.61 -11.32
CA THR A 220 2.63 -8.95 -11.81
C THR A 220 3.21 -8.90 -13.23
N ALA A 221 2.60 -8.13 -14.13
CA ALA A 221 3.11 -7.93 -15.49
C ALA A 221 4.54 -7.35 -15.49
N ASN A 222 4.82 -6.33 -14.67
CA ASN A 222 6.16 -5.76 -14.57
C ASN A 222 7.17 -6.74 -13.98
N ARG A 223 6.76 -7.58 -13.01
CA ARG A 223 7.64 -8.62 -12.45
C ARG A 223 7.99 -9.67 -13.49
N LEU A 224 7.02 -10.09 -14.32
CA LEU A 224 7.25 -11.04 -15.40
C LEU A 224 8.18 -10.44 -16.47
N ALA A 225 7.91 -9.23 -16.94
CA ALA A 225 8.74 -8.56 -17.94
C ALA A 225 10.20 -8.38 -17.47
N ASN A 226 10.40 -7.99 -16.20
CA ASN A 226 11.74 -7.87 -15.63
C ASN A 226 12.45 -9.23 -15.51
N PHE A 227 11.70 -10.30 -15.20
CA PHE A 227 12.25 -11.66 -15.14
C PHE A 227 12.67 -12.15 -16.52
N ASP A 228 11.86 -11.90 -17.54
CA ASP A 228 12.16 -12.27 -18.93
C ASP A 228 13.38 -11.52 -19.47
N ASP A 229 13.48 -10.21 -19.24
CA ASP A 229 14.65 -9.40 -19.63
C ASP A 229 15.92 -9.89 -18.92
N ALA A 230 15.85 -10.14 -17.61
CA ALA A 230 17.00 -10.65 -16.84
C ALA A 230 17.46 -12.03 -17.34
N ASN A 231 16.52 -12.94 -17.62
CA ASN A 231 16.84 -14.27 -18.14
C ASN A 231 17.41 -14.23 -19.55
N LEU A 232 16.87 -13.38 -20.42
CA LEU A 232 17.36 -13.19 -21.78
C LEU A 232 18.79 -12.66 -21.77
N ARG A 233 19.08 -11.62 -20.97
CA ARG A 233 20.43 -11.07 -20.79
C ARG A 233 21.41 -12.11 -20.24
N ARG A 234 21.04 -12.84 -19.19
CA ARG A 234 21.87 -13.90 -18.61
C ARG A 234 22.18 -15.00 -19.63
N SER A 235 21.16 -15.45 -20.36
CA SER A 235 21.31 -16.50 -21.37
C SER A 235 22.18 -16.04 -22.55
N ALA A 236 22.02 -14.80 -23.00
CA ALA A 236 22.86 -14.21 -24.04
C ALA A 236 24.33 -14.11 -23.62
N ARG A 237 24.61 -13.62 -22.40
CA ARG A 237 25.98 -13.57 -21.86
C ARG A 237 26.60 -14.96 -21.74
N ALA A 238 25.85 -15.92 -21.22
CA ALA A 238 26.30 -17.31 -21.12
C ALA A 238 26.58 -17.94 -22.49
N ALA A 239 25.77 -17.63 -23.51
CA ALA A 239 25.99 -18.09 -24.88
C ALA A 239 27.29 -17.50 -25.48
N VAL A 240 27.54 -16.20 -25.26
CA VAL A 240 28.77 -15.53 -25.71
C VAL A 240 30.02 -16.09 -24.99
N ALA A 241 29.95 -16.28 -23.67
CA ALA A 241 31.02 -16.90 -22.88
C ALA A 241 31.31 -18.34 -23.32
N ALA A 242 30.26 -19.14 -23.50
CA ALA A 242 30.39 -20.50 -24.02
C ALA A 242 30.99 -20.51 -25.43
N GLY A 243 30.61 -19.56 -26.29
CA GLY A 243 31.19 -19.40 -27.62
C GLY A 243 32.70 -19.16 -27.59
N ALA A 244 33.18 -18.21 -26.79
CA ALA A 244 34.61 -17.91 -26.68
C ALA A 244 35.42 -19.11 -26.15
N ARG A 245 34.89 -19.79 -25.12
CA ARG A 245 35.53 -21.00 -24.57
C ARG A 245 35.57 -22.13 -25.57
N VAL A 246 34.49 -22.32 -26.34
CA VAL A 246 34.44 -23.35 -27.39
C VAL A 246 35.44 -23.06 -28.49
N ASP A 247 35.58 -21.80 -28.91
CA ASP A 247 36.58 -21.38 -29.89
C ASP A 247 37.99 -21.81 -29.45
N ARG A 248 38.33 -21.47 -28.20
CA ARG A 248 39.60 -21.85 -27.58
C ARG A 248 39.75 -23.36 -27.43
N ALA A 249 38.67 -24.08 -27.10
CA ALA A 249 38.70 -25.54 -26.97
C ALA A 249 39.02 -26.24 -28.29
N LEU A 250 38.48 -25.73 -29.41
CA LEU A 250 38.78 -26.25 -30.74
C LEU A 250 40.26 -26.02 -31.09
N GLU A 251 40.85 -24.87 -30.73
CA GLU A 251 42.27 -24.60 -30.93
C GLU A 251 43.19 -25.54 -30.13
N ILE A 252 42.85 -25.80 -28.85
CA ILE A 252 43.67 -26.64 -27.96
C ILE A 252 43.64 -28.11 -28.38
N LEU A 253 42.46 -28.62 -28.73
CA LEU A 253 42.27 -30.04 -29.02
C LEU A 253 42.65 -30.40 -30.45
N GLY A 254 42.41 -29.52 -31.43
CA GLY A 254 42.75 -29.76 -32.84
C GLY A 254 42.06 -31.00 -33.41
N GLU A 255 42.83 -31.93 -33.97
CA GLU A 255 42.31 -33.17 -34.58
C GLU A 255 41.89 -34.25 -33.56
N ASP A 256 42.20 -34.08 -32.27
CA ASP A 256 41.91 -35.07 -31.23
C ASP A 256 40.46 -35.04 -30.72
N ILE A 257 39.60 -34.20 -31.31
CA ILE A 257 38.22 -34.00 -30.85
C ILE A 257 37.30 -35.09 -31.43
N PRO A 258 36.53 -35.81 -30.61
CA PRO A 258 35.49 -36.69 -31.12
C PRO A 258 34.45 -35.94 -31.98
N ASP A 259 34.08 -36.48 -33.14
CA ASP A 259 33.20 -35.83 -34.14
C ASP A 259 31.91 -35.25 -33.54
N HIS A 260 31.26 -35.99 -32.65
CA HIS A 260 30.01 -35.58 -32.01
C HIS A 260 30.17 -34.40 -31.03
N LEU A 261 31.38 -34.13 -30.54
CA LEU A 261 31.72 -32.95 -29.74
C LEU A 261 32.18 -31.80 -30.63
N ALA A 262 32.96 -32.08 -31.67
CA ALA A 262 33.40 -31.08 -32.66
C ALA A 262 32.20 -30.41 -33.33
N LEU A 263 31.22 -31.20 -33.78
CA LEU A 263 30.01 -30.70 -34.43
C LEU A 263 29.17 -29.82 -33.47
N ALA A 264 29.07 -30.19 -32.20
CA ALA A 264 28.40 -29.37 -31.19
C ALA A 264 29.14 -28.04 -30.91
N GLY A 265 30.48 -28.06 -30.96
CA GLY A 265 31.31 -26.88 -30.81
C GLY A 265 31.18 -25.92 -32.00
N GLN A 266 31.28 -26.44 -33.22
CA GLN A 266 31.10 -25.67 -34.45
C GLN A 266 29.73 -25.00 -34.49
N LEU A 267 28.67 -25.73 -34.16
CA LEU A 267 27.31 -25.19 -34.14
C LEU A 267 27.15 -24.02 -33.15
N ARG A 268 27.83 -24.08 -31.99
CA ARG A 268 27.88 -22.98 -31.02
C ARG A 268 28.65 -21.76 -31.55
N LEU A 269 29.69 -21.95 -32.35
CA LEU A 269 30.45 -20.86 -32.97
C LEU A 269 29.73 -20.21 -34.14
N GLU A 270 29.01 -21.00 -34.94
CA GLU A 270 28.17 -20.51 -36.04
C GLU A 270 26.97 -19.72 -35.52
N HIS A 271 26.36 -20.20 -34.42
CA HIS A 271 25.17 -19.58 -33.82
C HIS A 271 25.45 -19.04 -32.41
N LYS A 272 26.34 -18.03 -32.33
CA LYS A 272 26.81 -17.45 -31.05
C LYS A 272 25.70 -16.89 -30.16
N GLN A 273 24.58 -16.47 -30.76
CA GLN A 273 23.43 -15.87 -30.05
C GLN A 273 22.30 -16.87 -29.77
N ALA A 274 22.37 -18.07 -30.33
CA ALA A 274 21.31 -19.07 -30.15
C ALA A 274 21.31 -19.64 -28.73
N SER A 275 20.13 -19.86 -28.18
CA SER A 275 19.93 -20.64 -26.97
C SER A 275 20.37 -22.09 -27.17
N LEU A 276 20.61 -22.81 -26.06
CA LEU A 276 20.90 -24.25 -26.12
C LEU A 276 19.75 -25.06 -26.72
N GLU A 277 18.51 -24.57 -26.60
CA GLU A 277 17.35 -25.23 -27.18
C GLU A 277 17.33 -25.09 -28.70
N GLU A 278 17.58 -23.88 -29.22
CA GLU A 278 17.73 -23.62 -30.66
C GLU A 278 18.92 -24.39 -31.25
N LEU A 279 20.07 -24.46 -30.55
CA LEU A 279 21.19 -25.29 -31.00
C LEU A 279 20.84 -26.77 -31.06
N GLY A 280 20.03 -27.27 -30.12
CA GLY A 280 19.56 -28.66 -30.15
C GLY A 280 18.70 -28.95 -31.38
N GLN A 281 17.86 -27.99 -31.78
CA GLN A 281 17.02 -28.09 -32.98
C GLN A 281 17.81 -27.99 -34.29
N LEU A 282 18.87 -27.19 -34.31
CA LEU A 282 19.75 -27.03 -35.48
C LEU A 282 20.72 -28.20 -35.67
N HIS A 283 20.95 -29.00 -34.63
CA HIS A 283 21.82 -30.17 -34.67
C HIS A 283 21.16 -31.32 -35.45
N ASP A 284 21.92 -32.05 -36.27
CA ASP A 284 21.47 -33.27 -36.96
C ASP A 284 22.23 -34.50 -36.43
N PRO A 285 21.57 -35.50 -35.82
CA PRO A 285 20.14 -35.56 -35.50
C PRO A 285 19.74 -34.57 -34.41
N VAL A 286 18.46 -34.14 -34.39
CA VAL A 286 17.91 -33.20 -33.40
C VAL A 286 18.19 -33.68 -31.98
N LEU A 287 18.72 -32.78 -31.15
CA LEU A 287 19.05 -33.03 -29.76
C LEU A 287 18.16 -32.23 -28.82
N THR A 288 17.96 -32.77 -27.61
CA THR A 288 17.39 -31.99 -26.52
C THR A 288 18.41 -30.95 -26.03
N LYS A 289 17.91 -29.87 -25.43
CA LYS A 289 18.72 -28.82 -24.77
C LYS A 289 19.82 -29.40 -23.88
N ASP A 290 19.50 -30.42 -23.07
CA ASP A 290 20.45 -31.02 -22.13
C ASP A 290 21.50 -31.88 -22.83
N ALA A 291 21.14 -32.55 -23.93
CA ALA A 291 22.07 -33.37 -24.70
C ALA A 291 23.14 -32.50 -25.39
N ILE A 292 22.74 -31.41 -26.04
CA ILE A 292 23.70 -30.47 -26.67
C ILE A 292 24.53 -29.73 -25.60
N ALA A 293 23.92 -29.31 -24.48
CA ALA A 293 24.63 -28.70 -23.35
C ALA A 293 25.65 -29.67 -22.74
N GLY A 294 25.31 -30.97 -22.64
CA GLY A 294 26.22 -32.01 -22.18
C GLY A 294 27.40 -32.22 -23.12
N ARG A 295 27.19 -32.16 -24.44
CA ARG A 295 28.27 -32.24 -25.44
C ARG A 295 29.23 -31.05 -25.33
N ILE A 296 28.71 -29.83 -25.29
CA ILE A 296 29.54 -28.61 -25.13
C ILE A 296 30.34 -28.67 -23.83
N ARG A 297 29.74 -29.07 -22.70
CA ARG A 297 30.47 -29.21 -21.43
C ARG A 297 31.59 -30.24 -21.49
N ARG A 298 31.38 -31.39 -22.14
CA ARG A 298 32.41 -32.41 -22.31
C ARG A 298 33.55 -31.95 -23.22
N LEU A 299 33.24 -31.19 -24.27
CA LEU A 299 34.26 -30.58 -25.14
C LEU A 299 35.18 -29.65 -24.33
N LEU A 300 34.59 -28.74 -23.55
CA LEU A 300 35.35 -27.80 -22.70
C LEU A 300 36.21 -28.55 -21.68
N ALA A 301 35.64 -29.52 -20.95
CA ALA A 301 36.38 -30.29 -19.96
C ALA A 301 37.55 -31.09 -20.58
N MET A 302 37.40 -31.59 -21.80
CA MET A 302 38.47 -32.27 -22.53
C MET A 302 39.60 -31.29 -22.89
N ALA A 303 39.24 -30.08 -23.35
CA ALA A 303 40.21 -29.04 -23.68
C ALA A 303 40.96 -28.53 -22.45
N ASP A 304 40.24 -28.26 -21.35
CA ASP A 304 40.84 -27.78 -20.10
C ASP A 304 41.85 -28.81 -19.54
N LYS A 305 41.51 -30.11 -19.61
CA LYS A 305 42.45 -31.18 -19.22
C LYS A 305 43.69 -31.23 -20.10
N LYS A 306 43.54 -31.12 -21.43
CA LYS A 306 44.69 -31.12 -22.36
C LYS A 306 45.56 -29.87 -22.16
N ALA A 307 44.95 -28.72 -21.85
CA ALA A 307 45.67 -27.48 -21.55
C ALA A 307 46.55 -27.64 -20.29
N GLU A 308 46.02 -28.26 -19.24
CA GLU A 308 46.75 -28.57 -18.00
C GLU A 308 47.95 -29.50 -18.28
N GLU A 309 47.75 -30.58 -19.03
CA GLU A 309 48.81 -31.52 -19.42
C GLU A 309 49.93 -30.86 -20.24
N LEU A 310 49.59 -29.87 -21.07
CA LEU A 310 50.53 -29.11 -21.90
C LEU A 310 51.13 -27.87 -21.19
N GLY A 311 50.63 -27.51 -20.00
CA GLY A 311 51.07 -26.32 -19.27
C GLY A 311 50.70 -25.00 -19.95
N ILE A 312 49.63 -24.96 -20.74
CA ILE A 312 49.13 -23.76 -21.42
C ILE A 312 47.85 -23.22 -20.72
N PRO A 313 47.48 -21.94 -20.95
CA PRO A 313 46.21 -21.41 -20.43
C PRO A 313 44.99 -22.18 -20.95
N ASP A 314 44.04 -22.43 -20.06
CA ASP A 314 42.80 -23.18 -20.30
C ASP A 314 41.77 -22.40 -21.14
N THR A 315 40.55 -22.94 -21.27
CA THR A 315 39.49 -22.28 -22.05
C THR A 315 38.98 -20.99 -21.41
N GLU A 316 39.13 -20.81 -20.09
CA GLU A 316 38.64 -19.62 -19.37
C GLU A 316 39.52 -18.39 -19.61
N ALA A 317 40.78 -18.59 -20.00
CA ALA A 317 41.69 -17.51 -20.39
C ALA A 317 41.18 -16.65 -21.57
N SER A 318 40.18 -17.13 -22.32
CA SER A 318 39.53 -16.42 -23.43
C SER A 318 38.41 -15.45 -23.00
N LEU A 319 38.01 -15.47 -21.72
CA LEU A 319 36.87 -14.70 -21.22
C LEU A 319 37.27 -13.27 -20.85
N THR A 320 36.52 -12.29 -21.36
CA THR A 320 36.68 -10.90 -20.95
C THR A 320 35.89 -10.59 -19.66
N PRO A 321 36.27 -9.56 -18.88
CA PRO A 321 35.55 -9.17 -17.67
C PRO A 321 34.06 -8.87 -17.91
N GLU A 322 33.70 -8.33 -19.07
CA GLU A 322 32.31 -8.03 -19.45
C GLU A 322 31.46 -9.31 -19.64
N MET A 323 32.10 -10.43 -20.00
CA MET A 323 31.47 -11.73 -20.15
C MET A 323 31.26 -12.45 -18.81
N LEU A 324 32.02 -12.04 -17.79
CA LEU A 324 32.03 -12.61 -16.44
C LEU A 324 31.22 -11.78 -15.42
N ALA A 325 30.92 -10.52 -15.71
CA ALA A 325 30.21 -9.64 -14.79
C ALA A 325 28.74 -10.07 -14.57
N GLU A 326 28.45 -10.57 -13.37
CA GLU A 326 27.11 -10.50 -12.79
C GLU A 326 26.90 -9.06 -12.28
N GLU A 327 25.95 -8.33 -12.85
CA GLU A 327 25.55 -7.04 -12.29
C GLU A 327 24.87 -7.29 -10.94
N ALA A 328 25.47 -6.73 -9.88
CA ALA A 328 24.95 -6.73 -8.51
C ALA A 328 23.63 -5.95 -8.38
#